data_AF-A0A7R9Y7X9-F1
#
_entry.id   AF-A0A7R9Y7X9-F1
#
_cell.length_a   1.000
_cell.length_b   1.000
_cell.length_c   1.000
_cell.angle_alpha   90.00
_cell.angle_beta   90.00
_cell.angle_gamma   90.00
#
_symmetry.space_group_name_H-M   'P 1'
#
loop_
_entity.id
_entity.type
_entity.pdbx_description
1 polymer ?
#
loop_
_entity_poly.entity_id
_entity_poly.type
_entity_poly.pdbx_seq_one_letter_code
_entity_poly.pdbx_strand_id
1 'polypeptide(L)'
;MISAILCALLISQAHAAVFFAEDPNPDGADNQNEVTPLLSAPLSDAEREAFESLIQNPETETFDDGFVDGQTTPLELTFQCLTETVKATITGEGGRIEDDVKNGQYPISGRYYFRTRSDTFTVTFNTSVAAVGFYAVDIGDVRGQLSINLFATSTDTGAFNSILIGHTIEALSGSVFFFGVVDEDNPFQAITFSNSAAGRDVFAFDNFIVACPEQIFDPCAFGIPDPSGTVCCCESCGSCGGCDCEDRDGGAEKCCPQSIHESGIPCLASTDCGCILDEKSPMPTGGHSELC
;
A
#
# COMPACT_ATOMS: atom_id res chain seq x y z
N MET A 1 -24.94 -47.28 -1.48
CA MET A 1 -24.47 -46.08 -0.77
C MET A 1 -23.67 -45.26 -1.77
N ILE A 2 -24.25 -44.17 -2.27
CA ILE A 2 -23.62 -43.27 -3.25
C ILE A 2 -22.72 -42.34 -2.43
N SER A 3 -21.41 -42.50 -2.57
CA SER A 3 -20.44 -41.60 -1.97
C SER A 3 -20.34 -40.37 -2.87
N ALA A 4 -20.93 -39.25 -2.42
CA ALA A 4 -20.74 -37.96 -3.04
C ALA A 4 -19.36 -37.45 -2.62
N ILE A 5 -18.43 -37.40 -3.58
CA ILE A 5 -17.16 -36.69 -3.42
C ILE A 5 -17.50 -35.20 -3.48
N LEU A 6 -17.49 -34.55 -2.33
CA LEU A 6 -17.61 -33.11 -2.20
C LEU A 6 -16.28 -32.50 -2.66
N CYS A 7 -16.22 -32.01 -3.89
CA CYS A 7 -15.11 -31.19 -4.36
C CYS A 7 -15.23 -29.83 -3.65
N ALA A 8 -14.45 -29.62 -2.60
CA ALA A 8 -14.32 -28.31 -1.98
C ALA A 8 -13.60 -27.40 -2.98
N LEU A 9 -14.35 -26.47 -3.59
CA LEU A 9 -13.75 -25.32 -4.28
C LEU A 9 -12.94 -24.55 -3.24
N LEU A 10 -11.61 -24.66 -3.33
CA LEU A 10 -10.72 -23.70 -2.68
C LEU A 10 -10.94 -22.37 -3.39
N ILE A 11 -11.76 -21.51 -2.80
CA ILE A 11 -11.82 -20.12 -3.19
C ILE A 11 -10.49 -19.53 -2.73
N SER A 12 -9.57 -19.31 -3.66
CA SER A 12 -8.40 -18.46 -3.42
C SER A 12 -8.95 -17.07 -3.16
N GLN A 13 -8.97 -16.63 -1.90
CA GLN A 13 -9.16 -15.21 -1.61
C GLN A 13 -7.87 -14.52 -2.00
N ALA A 14 -7.90 -13.61 -2.97
CA ALA A 14 -6.77 -12.73 -3.17
C ALA A 14 -6.61 -11.91 -1.88
N HIS A 15 -5.39 -11.88 -1.36
CA HIS A 15 -5.07 -11.16 -0.15
C HIS A 15 -4.74 -9.72 -0.54
N ALA A 16 -5.12 -8.75 0.30
CA ALA A 16 -4.70 -7.36 0.11
C ALA A 16 -3.18 -7.27 -0.13
N ALA A 17 -2.78 -6.54 -1.16
CA ALA A 17 -1.37 -6.26 -1.43
C ALA A 17 -0.88 -5.22 -0.42
N VAL A 18 0.21 -5.53 0.28
CA VAL A 18 0.81 -4.67 1.30
C VAL A 18 2.18 -4.23 0.84
N PHE A 19 2.42 -2.93 0.93
CA PHE A 19 3.65 -2.25 0.57
C PHE A 19 4.27 -1.71 1.85
N PHE A 20 5.50 -2.07 2.15
CA PHE A 20 6.15 -1.65 3.37
C PHE A 20 7.67 -1.59 3.24
N ALA A 21 8.23 -0.45 3.60
CA ALA A 21 9.66 -0.27 3.78
C ALA A 21 9.92 0.77 4.87
N GLU A 22 10.99 0.57 5.61
CA GLU A 22 11.42 1.44 6.71
C GLU A 22 12.86 1.90 6.44
N ASP A 23 13.11 3.18 6.71
CA ASP A 23 14.41 3.81 6.79
C ASP A 23 14.70 4.11 8.28
N PRO A 24 15.39 3.21 8.99
CA PRO A 24 15.76 3.44 10.38
C PRO A 24 16.68 4.65 10.50
N ASN A 25 16.48 5.50 11.50
CA ASN A 25 17.39 6.59 11.79
C ASN A 25 18.63 6.10 12.55
N PRO A 26 19.81 5.98 11.93
CA PRO A 26 20.99 5.43 12.61
C PRO A 26 21.55 6.37 13.67
N ASP A 27 21.26 7.66 13.57
CA ASP A 27 21.75 8.72 14.45
C ASP A 27 20.70 9.16 15.48
N GLY A 28 19.50 8.56 15.44
CA GLY A 28 18.40 8.90 16.32
C GLY A 28 18.76 8.67 17.79
N ALA A 29 18.50 9.67 18.63
CA ALA A 29 18.71 9.52 20.06
C ALA A 29 17.70 8.54 20.70
N ASP A 30 18.09 7.87 21.79
CA ASP A 30 17.19 7.06 22.62
C ASP A 30 16.21 7.90 23.46
N ASN A 31 16.34 9.24 23.41
CA ASN A 31 15.81 10.15 24.42
C ASN A 31 14.71 11.10 23.93
N GLN A 32 13.97 10.73 22.87
CA GLN A 32 12.74 11.41 22.42
C GLN A 32 12.90 12.94 22.23
N ASN A 33 14.10 13.45 21.94
CA ASN A 33 14.33 14.87 21.63
C ASN A 33 15.07 15.02 20.30
N GLU A 34 14.92 14.05 19.39
CA GLU A 34 15.49 14.18 18.07
C GLU A 34 14.86 15.39 17.36
N VAL A 35 15.72 16.23 16.78
CA VAL A 35 15.32 17.47 16.10
C VAL A 35 15.88 17.56 14.68
N THR A 36 16.55 16.51 14.23
CA THR A 36 17.16 16.42 12.90
C THR A 36 16.36 15.42 12.07
N PRO A 37 15.61 15.88 11.05
CA PRO A 37 14.96 14.97 10.12
C PRO A 37 15.98 14.13 9.36
N LEU A 38 15.61 12.90 8.99
CA LEU A 38 16.36 12.15 7.99
C LEU A 38 16.43 12.95 6.69
N LEU A 39 17.63 13.01 6.11
CA LEU A 39 17.86 13.76 4.87
C LEU A 39 17.14 13.13 3.67
N SER A 40 16.91 11.82 3.70
CA SER A 40 16.25 11.04 2.66
C SER A 40 15.73 9.73 3.24
N ALA A 41 14.64 9.18 2.68
CA ALA A 41 14.06 7.90 3.05
C ALA A 41 13.96 6.97 1.81
N PRO A 42 15.09 6.59 1.18
CA PRO A 42 15.10 5.94 -0.12
C PRO A 42 14.41 4.57 -0.15
N LEU A 43 14.35 3.83 0.96
CA LEU A 43 13.64 2.56 1.01
C LEU A 43 12.12 2.81 1.01
N SER A 44 11.66 3.73 1.85
CA SER A 44 10.27 4.17 1.94
C SER A 44 9.79 4.79 0.63
N ASP A 45 10.61 5.63 0.00
CA ASP A 45 10.30 6.28 -1.28
C ASP A 45 10.19 5.26 -2.42
N ALA A 46 11.09 4.28 -2.50
CA ALA A 46 11.01 3.22 -3.51
C ALA A 46 9.74 2.35 -3.35
N GLU A 47 9.27 2.18 -2.11
CA GLU A 47 8.07 1.40 -1.83
C GLU A 47 6.78 2.21 -2.08
N ARG A 48 6.80 3.52 -1.80
CA ARG A 48 5.77 4.46 -2.25
C ARG A 48 5.63 4.44 -3.76
N GLU A 49 6.74 4.51 -4.49
CA GLU A 49 6.73 4.43 -5.96
C GLU A 49 6.13 3.11 -6.46
N ALA A 50 6.45 1.98 -5.82
CA ALA A 50 5.85 0.69 -6.15
C ALA A 50 4.33 0.68 -5.90
N PHE A 51 3.88 1.22 -4.77
CA PHE A 51 2.45 1.37 -4.45
C PHE A 51 1.73 2.27 -5.46
N GLU A 52 2.29 3.45 -5.76
CA GLU A 52 1.71 4.42 -6.70
C GLU A 52 1.72 3.92 -8.15
N SER A 53 2.62 2.98 -8.50
CA SER A 53 2.64 2.38 -9.85
C SER A 53 1.35 1.61 -10.17
N LEU A 54 0.61 1.17 -9.15
CA LEU A 54 -0.69 0.53 -9.29
C LEU A 54 -1.85 1.53 -9.33
N ILE A 55 -1.60 2.84 -9.24
CA ILE A 55 -2.64 3.85 -9.06
C ILE A 55 -2.58 4.88 -10.20
N GLN A 56 -3.69 5.04 -10.90
CA GLN A 56 -3.85 6.09 -11.90
C GLN A 56 -4.11 7.43 -11.22
N ASN A 57 -3.21 8.39 -11.44
CA ASN A 57 -3.27 9.73 -10.86
C ASN A 57 -3.44 9.70 -9.33
N PRO A 58 -2.45 9.17 -8.58
CA PRO A 58 -2.51 9.16 -7.13
C PRO A 58 -2.56 10.60 -6.61
N GLU A 59 -3.44 10.86 -5.65
CA GLU A 59 -3.45 12.13 -4.92
C GLU A 59 -2.87 11.94 -3.52
N THR A 60 -2.15 12.95 -3.04
CA THR A 60 -1.50 12.94 -1.73
C THR A 60 -1.97 14.15 -0.91
N GLU A 61 -2.44 13.90 0.30
CA GLU A 61 -2.65 14.93 1.32
C GLU A 61 -1.36 15.10 2.13
N THR A 62 -0.80 16.32 2.12
CA THR A 62 0.43 16.70 2.85
C THR A 62 0.14 17.59 4.07
N PHE A 63 -1.14 17.87 4.34
CA PHE A 63 -1.63 18.80 5.34
C PHE A 63 -1.18 20.26 5.16
N ASP A 64 -0.66 20.65 4.00
CA ASP A 64 -0.24 22.02 3.74
C ASP A 64 -1.34 22.93 3.19
N ASP A 65 -2.35 22.33 2.57
CA ASP A 65 -3.39 23.06 1.86
C ASP A 65 -4.65 23.24 2.72
N GLY A 66 -4.68 24.36 3.44
CA GLY A 66 -5.87 24.78 4.21
C GLY A 66 -5.87 24.37 5.68
N PHE A 67 -4.80 23.72 6.16
CA PHE A 67 -4.58 23.46 7.58
C PHE A 67 -3.65 24.49 8.23
N VAL A 68 -3.69 24.54 9.55
CA VAL A 68 -2.85 25.42 10.38
C VAL A 68 -2.34 24.66 11.60
N ASP A 69 -1.18 25.10 12.11
CA ASP A 69 -0.61 24.58 13.36
C ASP A 69 -1.64 24.57 14.51
N GLY A 70 -1.66 23.48 15.26
CA GLY A 70 -2.56 23.23 16.38
C GLY A 70 -3.98 22.83 15.99
N GLN A 71 -4.31 22.66 14.70
CA GLN A 71 -5.67 22.33 14.28
C GLN A 71 -6.11 20.94 14.79
N THR A 72 -7.25 20.98 15.48
CA THR A 72 -8.12 19.91 15.99
C THR A 72 -8.70 18.92 14.99
N THR A 73 -8.77 17.60 15.25
CA THR A 73 -9.82 16.76 14.65
C THR A 73 -11.23 17.23 15.06
N PRO A 74 -12.27 17.05 14.22
CA PRO A 74 -12.23 16.38 12.93
C PRO A 74 -11.50 17.20 11.86
N LEU A 75 -10.69 16.52 11.04
CA LEU A 75 -10.03 17.11 9.87
C LEU A 75 -10.71 16.60 8.61
N GLU A 76 -11.15 17.51 7.75
CA GLU A 76 -11.80 17.18 6.48
C GLU A 76 -10.76 17.23 5.37
N LEU A 77 -10.60 16.12 4.65
CA LEU A 77 -9.70 15.97 3.51
C LEU A 77 -10.51 15.78 2.23
N THR A 78 -9.91 16.05 1.08
CA THR A 78 -10.54 15.85 -0.22
C THR A 78 -9.56 15.26 -1.21
N PHE A 79 -9.99 14.21 -1.90
CA PHE A 79 -9.21 13.54 -2.96
C PHE A 79 -10.04 13.49 -4.24
N GLN A 80 -9.43 13.75 -5.39
CA GLN A 80 -10.03 13.54 -6.71
C GLN A 80 -9.73 12.13 -7.19
N CYS A 81 -10.79 11.38 -7.42
CA CYS A 81 -10.76 10.17 -8.21
C CYS A 81 -11.13 10.47 -9.67
N LEU A 82 -11.07 9.46 -10.54
CA LEU A 82 -11.34 9.64 -11.98
C LEU A 82 -12.78 10.08 -12.28
N THR A 83 -13.74 9.64 -11.46
CA THR A 83 -15.18 9.83 -11.70
C THR A 83 -15.87 10.69 -10.65
N GLU A 84 -15.26 10.84 -9.47
CA GLU A 84 -15.85 11.57 -8.34
C GLU A 84 -14.81 12.17 -7.41
N THR A 85 -15.26 13.06 -6.54
CA THR A 85 -14.47 13.60 -5.43
C THR A 85 -14.78 12.81 -4.16
N VAL A 86 -13.76 12.21 -3.57
CA VAL A 86 -13.83 11.55 -2.27
C VAL A 86 -13.59 12.57 -1.17
N LYS A 87 -14.41 12.51 -0.13
CA LYS A 87 -14.20 13.22 1.12
C LYS A 87 -13.78 12.22 2.18
N ALA A 88 -12.70 12.54 2.88
CA ALA A 88 -12.28 11.78 4.04
C ALA A 88 -12.37 12.65 5.29
N THR A 89 -12.67 12.05 6.43
CA THR A 89 -12.69 12.75 7.71
C THR A 89 -11.79 12.01 8.70
N ILE A 90 -10.74 12.66 9.19
CA ILE A 90 -9.93 12.15 10.30
C ILE A 90 -10.62 12.49 11.62
N THR A 91 -10.85 11.49 12.45
CA THR A 91 -11.42 11.62 13.80
C THR A 91 -10.56 10.86 14.82
N GLY A 92 -10.62 11.23 16.09
CA GLY A 92 -9.83 10.61 17.16
C GLY A 92 -9.34 11.64 18.17
N GLU A 93 -9.22 11.30 19.44
CA GLU A 93 -8.87 12.28 20.46
C GLU A 93 -7.38 12.67 20.45
N GLY A 94 -7.07 13.96 20.63
CA GLY A 94 -5.71 14.42 20.90
C GLY A 94 -4.76 14.50 19.70
N GLY A 95 -5.18 14.04 18.52
CA GLY A 95 -4.48 14.29 17.25
C GLY A 95 -4.61 15.76 16.81
N ARG A 96 -3.55 16.30 16.21
CA ARG A 96 -3.53 17.69 15.71
C ARG A 96 -2.50 17.90 14.61
N ILE A 97 -2.71 18.93 13.80
CA ILE A 97 -1.72 19.42 12.84
C ILE A 97 -0.58 20.13 13.56
N GLU A 98 0.67 19.82 13.21
CA GLU A 98 1.88 20.46 13.75
C GLU A 98 2.86 20.81 12.62
N ASP A 99 3.72 21.80 12.86
CA ASP A 99 4.78 22.23 11.92
C ASP A 99 6.20 22.22 12.51
N ASP A 100 6.35 21.71 13.73
CA ASP A 100 7.63 21.69 14.41
C ASP A 100 8.34 20.33 14.27
N VAL A 101 9.67 20.39 14.23
CA VAL A 101 10.50 19.20 14.32
C VAL A 101 10.88 19.01 15.77
N LYS A 102 10.20 18.08 16.44
CA LYS A 102 10.45 17.78 17.84
C LYS A 102 10.25 16.30 18.13
N ASN A 103 11.08 15.80 19.05
CA ASN A 103 10.99 14.46 19.56
C ASN A 103 11.03 13.37 18.46
N GLY A 104 11.69 13.64 17.33
CA GLY A 104 11.75 12.74 16.18
C GLY A 104 10.59 12.89 15.19
N GLN A 105 9.49 13.53 15.57
CA GLN A 105 8.39 13.83 14.66
C GLN A 105 8.75 14.99 13.71
N TYR A 106 8.50 14.83 12.42
CA TYR A 106 8.67 15.86 11.38
C TYR A 106 7.82 15.55 10.14
N PRO A 107 7.51 16.55 9.30
CA PRO A 107 6.83 16.34 8.03
C PRO A 107 7.76 15.66 7.01
N ILE A 108 7.23 14.75 6.21
CA ILE A 108 7.92 14.13 5.08
C ILE A 108 7.96 15.07 3.88
N SER A 109 6.88 15.82 3.68
CA SER A 109 6.85 16.86 2.66
C SER A 109 6.20 18.14 3.18
N GLY A 110 6.50 19.25 2.52
CA GLY A 110 5.95 20.55 2.90
C GLY A 110 6.32 20.97 4.34
N ARG A 111 5.34 21.48 5.08
CA ARG A 111 5.52 22.09 6.40
C ARG A 111 4.75 21.37 7.50
N TYR A 112 3.57 20.86 7.20
CA TYR A 112 2.68 20.33 8.22
C TYR A 112 2.61 18.80 8.19
N TYR A 113 2.23 18.22 9.32
CA TYR A 113 1.91 16.80 9.43
C TYR A 113 0.83 16.60 10.49
N PHE A 114 0.14 15.46 10.45
CA PHE A 114 -0.79 15.08 11.50
C PHE A 114 -0.08 14.33 12.63
N ARG A 115 0.08 14.97 13.79
CA ARG A 115 0.65 14.35 14.98
C ARG A 115 -0.40 13.53 15.72
N THR A 116 -0.11 12.28 15.97
CA THR A 116 -0.99 11.38 16.73
C THR A 116 -0.87 11.58 18.25
N ARG A 117 -1.84 11.11 19.06
CA ARG A 117 -1.72 11.16 20.52
C ARG A 117 -2.62 10.17 21.27
N SER A 118 -3.75 9.80 20.70
CA SER A 118 -4.63 8.75 21.21
C SER A 118 -4.06 7.35 21.02
N ASP A 119 -4.77 6.37 21.56
CA ASP A 119 -4.64 4.96 21.21
C ASP A 119 -5.09 4.67 19.78
N THR A 120 -6.10 5.41 19.30
CA THR A 120 -6.69 5.23 17.99
C THR A 120 -7.08 6.54 17.32
N PHE A 121 -6.98 6.57 16.00
CA PHE A 121 -7.68 7.54 15.17
C PHE A 121 -8.27 6.81 13.95
N THR A 122 -9.32 7.37 13.38
CA THR A 122 -10.05 6.76 12.27
C THR A 122 -10.18 7.76 11.14
N VAL A 123 -9.95 7.28 9.92
CA VAL A 123 -10.29 8.00 8.70
C VAL A 123 -11.51 7.33 8.08
N THR A 124 -12.59 8.09 7.91
CA THR A 124 -13.81 7.62 7.22
C THR A 124 -13.94 8.29 5.87
N PHE A 125 -14.42 7.56 4.87
CA PHE A 125 -14.68 8.04 3.52
C PHE A 125 -16.18 8.10 3.25
N ASN A 126 -16.61 9.04 2.39
CA ASN A 126 -18.00 9.14 1.95
C ASN A 126 -18.38 8.12 0.85
N THR A 127 -17.39 7.49 0.24
CA THR A 127 -17.49 6.44 -0.80
C THR A 127 -16.40 5.40 -0.56
N SER A 128 -16.52 4.22 -1.17
CA SER A 128 -15.52 3.17 -0.99
C SER A 128 -14.22 3.52 -1.71
N VAL A 129 -13.10 3.24 -1.05
CA VAL A 129 -11.75 3.34 -1.61
C VAL A 129 -11.14 1.95 -1.69
N ALA A 130 -10.19 1.74 -2.60
CA ALA A 130 -9.51 0.45 -2.78
C ALA A 130 -8.08 0.47 -2.25
N ALA A 131 -7.46 1.66 -2.14
CA ALA A 131 -6.11 1.76 -1.63
C ALA A 131 -5.91 2.96 -0.72
N VAL A 132 -5.02 2.79 0.25
CA VAL A 132 -4.46 3.88 1.05
C VAL A 132 -2.97 3.67 1.27
N GLY A 133 -2.21 4.77 1.28
CA GLY A 133 -0.79 4.78 1.59
C GLY A 133 -0.45 5.97 2.49
N PHE A 134 0.59 5.88 3.30
CA PHE A 134 1.03 6.97 4.16
C PHE A 134 2.46 6.78 4.61
N TYR A 135 3.08 7.88 5.05
CA TYR A 135 4.31 7.83 5.81
C TYR A 135 4.01 7.96 7.31
N ALA A 136 4.79 7.24 8.10
CA ALA A 136 4.88 7.45 9.54
C ALA A 136 6.33 7.75 9.92
N VAL A 137 6.50 8.70 10.83
CA VAL A 137 7.81 9.06 11.39
C VAL A 137 7.74 8.98 12.90
N ASP A 138 8.79 8.40 13.50
CA ASP A 138 8.97 8.34 14.95
C ASP A 138 7.89 7.49 15.63
N ILE A 139 7.85 6.21 15.24
CA ILE A 139 7.02 5.19 15.87
C ILE A 139 7.86 3.97 16.26
N GLY A 140 7.59 3.42 17.44
CA GLY A 140 8.22 2.19 17.93
C GLY A 140 9.42 2.43 18.84
N ASP A 141 9.88 3.67 18.99
CA ASP A 141 10.99 4.06 19.86
C ASP A 141 10.65 3.90 21.36
N VAL A 142 9.36 3.92 21.70
CA VAL A 142 8.86 3.55 23.04
C VAL A 142 7.96 2.32 23.02
N ARG A 143 8.28 1.39 22.09
CA ARG A 143 7.71 0.04 21.95
C ARG A 143 6.25 0.00 21.50
N GLY A 144 5.77 1.09 20.91
CA GLY A 144 4.50 1.12 20.20
C GLY A 144 4.55 0.24 18.97
N GLN A 145 3.45 -0.41 18.69
CA GLN A 145 3.25 -1.23 17.51
C GLN A 145 2.01 -0.69 16.80
N LEU A 146 2.20 -0.21 15.58
CA LEU A 146 1.12 0.28 14.75
C LEU A 146 0.39 -0.90 14.08
N SER A 147 -0.93 -0.81 14.06
CA SER A 147 -1.81 -1.69 13.30
C SER A 147 -2.92 -0.88 12.66
N ILE A 148 -3.46 -1.37 11.55
CA ILE A 148 -4.64 -0.81 10.91
C ILE A 148 -5.76 -1.84 10.84
N ASN A 149 -6.99 -1.35 10.85
CA ASN A 149 -8.21 -2.14 10.70
C ASN A 149 -9.06 -1.54 9.58
N LEU A 150 -9.46 -2.36 8.62
CA LEU A 150 -10.26 -1.93 7.47
C LEU A 150 -11.74 -2.33 7.65
N PHE A 151 -12.65 -1.42 7.29
CA PHE A 151 -14.09 -1.59 7.47
C PHE A 151 -14.83 -1.32 6.16
N ALA A 152 -15.74 -2.22 5.79
CA ALA A 152 -16.46 -2.13 4.52
C ALA A 152 -17.33 -0.87 4.45
N THR A 153 -17.96 -0.50 5.57
CA THR A 153 -18.68 0.75 5.75
C THR A 153 -18.12 1.57 6.92
N SER A 154 -18.31 2.90 6.88
CA SER A 154 -17.92 3.79 7.99
C SER A 154 -18.72 3.58 9.28
N THR A 155 -19.78 2.76 9.24
CA THR A 155 -20.64 2.44 10.39
C THR A 155 -20.43 1.04 10.93
N ASP A 156 -19.58 0.23 10.29
CA ASP A 156 -19.32 -1.14 10.73
C ASP A 156 -18.58 -1.16 12.06
N THR A 157 -18.93 -2.13 12.91
CA THR A 157 -18.29 -2.32 14.22
C THR A 157 -17.22 -3.41 14.20
N GLY A 158 -17.12 -4.16 13.12
CA GLY A 158 -16.13 -5.23 12.93
C GLY A 158 -15.31 -4.98 11.67
N ALA A 159 -13.99 -4.99 11.82
CA ALA A 159 -13.08 -4.93 10.69
C ALA A 159 -13.13 -6.26 9.91
N PHE A 160 -13.09 -6.19 8.58
CA PHE A 160 -12.95 -7.39 7.76
C PHE A 160 -11.49 -7.78 7.57
N ASN A 161 -10.58 -6.82 7.75
CA ASN A 161 -9.14 -7.03 7.68
C ASN A 161 -8.42 -6.24 8.78
N SER A 162 -7.37 -6.84 9.36
CA SER A 162 -6.56 -6.27 10.42
C SER A 162 -5.09 -6.53 10.10
N ILE A 163 -4.33 -5.47 9.88
CA ILE A 163 -2.94 -5.56 9.42
C ILE A 163 -2.03 -5.01 10.51
N LEU A 164 -1.08 -5.84 10.94
CA LEU A 164 0.03 -5.41 11.80
C LEU A 164 1.13 -4.84 10.92
N ILE A 165 1.56 -3.60 11.16
CA ILE A 165 2.59 -2.95 10.33
C ILE A 165 3.96 -3.38 10.82
N GLY A 166 4.78 -3.96 9.94
CA GLY A 166 6.04 -4.62 10.28
C GLY A 166 7.22 -3.70 10.65
N HIS A 167 6.96 -2.50 11.15
CA HIS A 167 8.00 -1.56 11.55
C HIS A 167 8.80 -2.03 12.77
N THR A 168 10.01 -1.50 12.89
CA THR A 168 10.91 -1.85 13.98
C THR A 168 10.31 -1.45 15.33
N ILE A 169 10.35 -2.39 16.28
CA ILE A 169 10.02 -2.15 17.68
C ILE A 169 11.31 -1.89 18.43
N GLU A 170 11.33 -0.88 19.30
CA GLU A 170 12.55 -0.28 19.86
C GLU A 170 13.42 0.39 18.77
N ALA A 171 12.76 1.02 17.78
CA ALA A 171 13.43 1.84 16.79
C ALA A 171 14.13 3.05 17.44
N LEU A 172 15.10 3.65 16.75
CA LEU A 172 15.64 4.94 17.16
C LEU A 172 14.68 6.05 16.72
N SER A 173 14.64 7.14 17.49
CA SER A 173 13.73 8.26 17.26
C SER A 173 13.97 8.90 15.87
N GLY A 174 12.87 9.30 15.22
CA GLY A 174 12.89 9.86 13.87
C GLY A 174 13.10 8.85 12.73
N SER A 175 12.97 7.54 12.98
CA SER A 175 12.89 6.55 11.89
C SER A 175 11.63 6.78 11.06
N VAL A 176 11.72 6.51 9.76
CA VAL A 176 10.63 6.73 8.79
C VAL A 176 10.22 5.40 8.19
N PHE A 177 8.93 5.20 7.94
CA PHE A 177 8.49 4.17 7.01
C PHE A 177 7.39 4.67 6.09
N PHE A 178 7.29 4.02 4.93
CA PHE A 178 6.09 4.03 4.10
C PHE A 178 5.29 2.75 4.32
N PHE A 179 3.97 2.89 4.39
CA PHE A 179 3.04 1.77 4.35
C PHE A 179 1.95 2.05 3.33
N GLY A 180 1.64 1.05 2.50
CA GLY A 180 0.52 1.05 1.56
C GLY A 180 -0.27 -0.24 1.63
N VAL A 181 -1.57 -0.16 1.35
CA VAL A 181 -2.43 -1.33 1.15
C VAL A 181 -3.35 -1.10 -0.04
N VAL A 182 -3.46 -2.11 -0.90
CA VAL A 182 -4.41 -2.20 -2.02
C VAL A 182 -5.28 -3.44 -1.81
N ASP A 183 -6.60 -3.28 -1.80
CA ASP A 183 -7.57 -4.36 -1.69
C ASP A 183 -8.73 -4.12 -2.67
N GLU A 184 -8.55 -4.60 -3.91
CA GLU A 184 -9.53 -4.45 -5.00
C GLU A 184 -10.77 -5.31 -4.78
N ASP A 185 -10.60 -6.47 -4.16
CA ASP A 185 -11.68 -7.41 -3.89
C ASP A 185 -12.59 -6.93 -2.76
N ASN A 186 -12.04 -6.15 -1.80
CA ASN A 186 -12.77 -5.65 -0.63
C ASN A 186 -12.55 -4.14 -0.42
N PRO A 187 -13.14 -3.27 -1.27
CA PRO A 187 -13.10 -1.83 -1.06
C PRO A 187 -13.71 -1.44 0.29
N PHE A 188 -13.15 -0.40 0.93
CA PHE A 188 -13.45 -0.01 2.30
C PHE A 188 -13.83 1.47 2.42
N GLN A 189 -14.60 1.82 3.46
CA GLN A 189 -15.02 3.19 3.75
C GLN A 189 -14.50 3.70 5.09
N ALA A 190 -13.77 2.87 5.85
CA ALA A 190 -13.03 3.36 7.00
C ALA A 190 -11.77 2.56 7.26
N ILE A 191 -10.78 3.26 7.80
CA ILE A 191 -9.54 2.70 8.33
C ILE A 191 -9.32 3.26 9.73
N THR A 192 -9.10 2.37 10.70
CA THR A 192 -8.73 2.74 12.07
C THR A 192 -7.28 2.37 12.30
N PHE A 193 -6.50 3.36 12.71
CA PHE A 193 -5.11 3.22 13.12
C PHE A 193 -5.07 3.03 14.63
N SER A 194 -4.33 2.03 15.10
CA SER A 194 -4.19 1.72 16.52
C SER A 194 -2.72 1.57 16.90
N ASN A 195 -2.32 2.16 18.03
CA ASN A 195 -0.98 2.07 18.58
C ASN A 195 -0.98 1.40 19.96
N SER A 196 -0.23 0.30 20.11
CA SER A 196 -0.14 -0.46 21.37
C SER A 196 0.49 0.32 22.55
N ALA A 197 1.22 1.42 22.28
CA ALA A 197 1.82 2.32 23.27
C ALA A 197 1.23 3.74 23.21
N ALA A 198 -0.07 3.83 22.93
CA ALA A 198 -0.92 5.01 23.00
C ALA A 198 -0.47 6.12 23.98
N GLY A 199 -0.40 7.36 23.49
CA GLY A 199 -0.06 8.54 24.29
C GLY A 199 1.38 8.60 24.82
N ARG A 200 2.20 7.58 24.51
CA ARG A 200 3.64 7.57 24.78
C ARG A 200 4.42 7.57 23.48
N ASP A 201 4.10 6.63 22.60
CA ASP A 201 4.71 6.49 21.27
C ASP A 201 3.89 7.33 20.31
N VAL A 202 4.40 8.49 19.93
CA VAL A 202 3.65 9.45 19.14
C VAL A 202 4.38 9.66 17.84
N PHE A 203 3.67 9.43 16.75
CA PHE A 203 4.24 9.53 15.42
C PHE A 203 3.64 10.68 14.61
N ALA A 204 4.43 11.16 13.65
CA ALA A 204 3.98 12.03 12.59
C ALA A 204 3.36 11.19 11.46
N PHE A 205 2.12 11.47 11.09
CA PHE A 205 1.43 10.89 9.95
C PHE A 205 1.38 11.93 8.84
N ASP A 206 1.89 11.58 7.66
CA ASP A 206 2.01 12.52 6.55
C ASP A 206 1.92 11.80 5.19
N ASN A 207 1.78 12.59 4.12
CA ASN A 207 1.67 12.14 2.74
C ASN A 207 0.62 11.02 2.58
N PHE A 208 -0.60 11.29 3.03
CA PHE A 208 -1.69 10.33 2.97
C PHE A 208 -2.23 10.22 1.55
N ILE A 209 -2.08 9.05 0.95
CA ILE A 209 -2.51 8.71 -0.39
C ILE A 209 -3.80 7.91 -0.29
N VAL A 210 -4.76 8.23 -1.15
CA VAL A 210 -6.05 7.53 -1.25
C VAL A 210 -6.33 7.27 -2.72
N ALA A 211 -6.79 6.07 -3.06
CA ALA A 211 -7.25 5.74 -4.41
C ALA A 211 -8.61 5.04 -4.40
N CYS A 212 -9.48 5.46 -5.31
CA CYS A 212 -10.74 4.79 -5.60
C CYS A 212 -10.51 3.47 -6.37
N PRO A 213 -11.47 2.53 -6.34
CA PRO A 213 -11.39 1.28 -7.10
C PRO A 213 -11.07 1.49 -8.59
N GLU A 214 -11.63 2.52 -9.24
CA GLU A 214 -11.42 2.78 -10.66
C GLU A 214 -10.02 3.31 -10.98
N GLN A 215 -9.26 3.77 -9.98
CA GLN A 215 -7.88 4.21 -10.15
C GLN A 215 -6.90 3.05 -10.10
N ILE A 216 -7.28 1.89 -9.57
CA ILE A 216 -6.35 0.76 -9.51
C ILE A 216 -6.11 0.26 -10.94
N PHE A 217 -4.85 0.37 -11.37
CA PHE A 217 -4.41 -0.06 -12.67
C PHE A 217 -3.98 -1.51 -12.58
N ASP A 218 -4.77 -2.39 -13.21
CA ASP A 218 -4.34 -3.75 -13.53
C ASP A 218 -3.81 -3.77 -14.98
N PRO A 219 -2.47 -3.80 -15.19
CA PRO A 219 -1.88 -3.90 -16.52
C PRO A 219 -2.23 -5.20 -17.25
N CYS A 220 -2.74 -6.22 -16.54
CA CYS A 220 -3.17 -7.48 -17.11
C CYS A 220 -4.69 -7.70 -17.11
N ALA A 221 -5.49 -6.64 -16.95
CA ALA A 221 -6.95 -6.78 -16.83
C ALA A 221 -7.62 -7.51 -18.02
N PHE A 222 -7.01 -7.43 -19.21
CA PHE A 222 -7.48 -8.10 -20.43
C PHE A 222 -6.58 -9.27 -20.87
N GLY A 223 -5.64 -9.69 -20.03
CA GLY A 223 -4.74 -10.80 -20.29
C GLY A 223 -4.89 -11.93 -19.29
N ILE A 224 -3.86 -12.78 -19.23
CA ILE A 224 -3.77 -13.89 -18.28
C ILE A 224 -2.45 -13.71 -17.53
N PRO A 225 -2.47 -13.28 -16.26
CA PRO A 225 -1.25 -13.19 -15.48
C PRO A 225 -0.66 -14.59 -15.32
N ASP A 226 0.66 -14.69 -15.36
CA ASP A 226 1.31 -15.96 -15.05
C ASP A 226 1.19 -16.28 -13.55
N PRO A 227 1.41 -17.54 -13.14
CA PRO A 227 1.30 -17.93 -11.73
C PRO A 227 2.21 -17.14 -10.77
N SER A 228 3.31 -16.55 -11.27
CA SER A 228 4.20 -15.70 -10.48
C SER A 228 3.80 -14.22 -10.45
N GLY A 229 2.82 -13.79 -11.26
CA GLY A 229 2.37 -12.41 -11.36
C GLY A 229 3.39 -11.47 -12.01
N THR A 230 4.39 -11.99 -12.72
CA THR A 230 5.49 -11.22 -13.29
C THR A 230 5.32 -10.92 -14.77
N VAL A 231 4.48 -11.67 -15.48
CA VAL A 231 4.12 -11.38 -16.89
C VAL A 231 2.62 -11.46 -17.11
N CYS A 232 2.16 -10.74 -18.12
CA CYS A 232 0.82 -10.83 -18.65
C CYS A 232 0.84 -11.53 -20.00
N CYS A 233 0.30 -12.74 -20.09
CA CYS A 233 0.07 -13.40 -21.37
C CYS A 233 -1.19 -12.86 -22.06
N CYS A 234 -1.27 -12.99 -23.38
CA CYS A 234 -2.49 -12.63 -24.12
C CYS A 234 -3.63 -13.61 -23.81
N GLU A 235 -4.88 -13.11 -23.79
CA GLU A 235 -6.09 -13.93 -23.62
C GLU A 235 -6.16 -15.08 -24.66
N SER A 236 -5.62 -14.86 -25.87
CA SER A 236 -5.55 -15.86 -26.95
C SER A 236 -4.78 -17.13 -26.55
N CYS A 237 -3.92 -17.05 -25.54
CA CYS A 237 -3.14 -18.18 -25.06
C CYS A 237 -4.00 -19.21 -24.32
N GLY A 238 -5.16 -18.84 -23.78
CA GLY A 238 -6.04 -19.66 -22.94
C GLY A 238 -5.46 -20.04 -21.57
N SER A 239 -4.13 -20.05 -21.44
CA SER A 239 -3.37 -20.19 -20.20
C SER A 239 -1.99 -19.56 -20.37
N CYS A 240 -1.47 -18.92 -19.33
CA CYS A 240 -0.13 -18.33 -19.34
C CYS A 240 0.91 -19.37 -18.88
N GLY A 241 1.87 -19.71 -19.75
CA GLY A 241 2.91 -20.72 -19.49
C GLY A 241 2.46 -22.19 -19.62
N GLY A 242 3.28 -23.12 -19.13
CA GLY A 242 3.07 -24.57 -19.29
C GLY A 242 3.63 -25.12 -20.60
N CYS A 243 3.50 -26.44 -20.82
CA CYS A 243 4.14 -27.12 -21.96
C CYS A 243 3.58 -26.61 -23.28
N ASP A 244 4.46 -26.54 -24.27
CA ASP A 244 4.14 -26.17 -25.64
C ASP A 244 3.38 -24.83 -25.70
N CYS A 245 3.69 -23.90 -24.79
CA CYS A 245 3.08 -22.56 -24.78
C CYS A 245 3.37 -21.81 -26.09
N GLU A 246 4.48 -22.14 -26.76
CA GLU A 246 4.87 -21.63 -28.06
C GLU A 246 3.98 -22.08 -29.22
N ASP A 247 3.26 -23.19 -29.06
CA ASP A 247 2.35 -23.74 -30.07
C ASP A 247 0.94 -23.12 -29.99
N ARG A 248 0.68 -22.29 -28.97
CA ARG A 248 -0.62 -21.64 -28.76
C ARG A 248 -0.78 -20.38 -29.61
N ASP A 249 -2.01 -19.90 -29.72
CA ASP A 249 -2.30 -18.70 -30.51
C ASP A 249 -1.67 -17.46 -29.87
N GLY A 250 -0.74 -16.85 -30.61
CA GLY A 250 0.15 -15.78 -30.13
C GLY A 250 1.62 -16.20 -30.01
N GLY A 251 1.91 -17.49 -29.94
CA GLY A 251 3.26 -18.04 -29.88
C GLY A 251 4.02 -17.71 -28.59
N ALA A 252 5.31 -18.02 -28.58
CA ALA A 252 6.16 -17.90 -27.39
C ALA A 252 6.17 -16.48 -26.80
N GLU A 253 6.25 -15.46 -27.65
CA GLU A 253 6.30 -14.03 -27.28
C GLU A 253 5.05 -13.52 -26.55
N LYS A 254 3.95 -14.29 -26.55
CA LYS A 254 2.68 -13.89 -25.94
C LYS A 254 2.17 -14.87 -24.89
N CYS A 255 2.65 -16.10 -24.92
CA CYS A 255 2.12 -17.20 -24.11
C CYS A 255 3.15 -17.87 -23.20
N CYS A 256 4.45 -17.65 -23.41
CA CYS A 256 5.52 -18.25 -22.63
C CYS A 256 6.19 -17.21 -21.72
N PRO A 257 6.06 -17.32 -20.38
CA PRO A 257 6.60 -16.33 -19.45
C PRO A 257 8.09 -16.07 -19.60
N GLN A 258 8.89 -17.10 -19.90
CA GLN A 258 10.32 -16.92 -20.11
C GLN A 258 10.62 -16.03 -21.32
N SER A 259 9.98 -16.25 -22.47
CA SER A 259 10.17 -15.43 -23.67
C SER A 259 9.68 -14.00 -23.46
N ILE A 260 8.55 -13.82 -22.78
CA ILE A 260 8.01 -12.50 -22.44
C ILE A 260 9.01 -11.74 -21.54
N HIS A 261 9.54 -12.39 -20.50
CA HIS A 261 10.59 -11.79 -19.66
C HIS A 261 11.84 -11.41 -20.47
N GLU A 262 12.31 -12.29 -21.35
CA GLU A 262 13.47 -12.04 -22.20
C GLU A 262 13.25 -10.89 -23.20
N SER A 263 11.99 -10.57 -23.53
CA SER A 263 11.65 -9.44 -24.41
C SER A 263 11.93 -8.08 -23.78
N GLY A 264 11.87 -7.98 -22.44
CA GLY A 264 12.02 -6.72 -21.72
C GLY A 264 10.92 -5.68 -21.98
N ILE A 265 9.75 -6.09 -22.52
CA ILE A 265 8.65 -5.19 -22.86
C ILE A 265 7.70 -5.07 -21.66
N PRO A 266 7.57 -3.91 -21.00
CA PRO A 266 6.65 -3.72 -19.89
C PRO A 266 5.20 -3.54 -20.36
N CYS A 267 4.23 -3.92 -19.52
CA CYS A 267 2.82 -3.59 -19.73
C CYS A 267 2.56 -2.13 -19.38
N LEU A 268 2.05 -1.34 -20.32
CA LEU A 268 1.82 0.10 -20.17
C LEU A 268 0.34 0.48 -20.18
N ALA A 269 -0.51 -0.38 -20.73
CA ALA A 269 -1.96 -0.26 -20.73
C ALA A 269 -2.59 -1.59 -20.29
N SER A 270 -3.80 -1.54 -19.72
CA SER A 270 -4.53 -2.72 -19.27
C SER A 270 -4.90 -3.69 -20.41
N THR A 271 -4.88 -3.19 -21.65
CA THR A 271 -5.08 -3.98 -22.87
C THR A 271 -3.80 -4.58 -23.44
N ASP A 272 -2.64 -4.29 -22.83
CA ASP A 272 -1.37 -4.87 -23.26
C ASP A 272 -1.32 -6.35 -22.87
N CYS A 273 -0.56 -7.12 -23.64
CA CYS A 273 -0.32 -8.53 -23.35
C CYS A 273 0.95 -8.99 -24.07
N GLY A 274 1.52 -10.11 -23.59
CA GLY A 274 2.88 -10.49 -23.97
C GLY A 274 3.91 -9.51 -23.41
N CYS A 275 3.68 -9.04 -22.17
CA CYS A 275 4.46 -8.00 -21.53
C CYS A 275 4.73 -8.33 -20.06
N ILE A 276 5.69 -7.63 -19.46
CA ILE A 276 6.15 -7.80 -18.09
C ILE A 276 5.33 -6.91 -17.16
N LEU A 277 4.80 -7.49 -16.08
CA LEU A 277 3.99 -6.80 -15.06
C LEU A 277 4.84 -6.08 -14.01
N ASP A 278 6.06 -6.57 -13.75
CA ASP A 278 6.98 -6.00 -12.77
C ASP A 278 8.42 -5.94 -13.30
N GLU A 279 9.08 -4.79 -13.19
CA GLU A 279 10.54 -4.66 -13.46
C GLU A 279 11.42 -5.25 -12.33
N LYS A 280 10.85 -5.66 -11.18
CA LYS A 280 11.62 -5.89 -9.93
C LYS A 280 11.94 -7.34 -9.57
N SER A 281 11.78 -8.31 -10.47
CA SER A 281 12.31 -9.67 -10.21
C SER A 281 13.70 -9.84 -10.82
N PRO A 282 14.74 -10.21 -10.04
CA PRO A 282 16.02 -10.61 -10.63
C PRO A 282 15.75 -11.75 -11.60
N MET A 283 16.22 -11.60 -12.85
CA MET A 283 16.09 -12.62 -13.89
C MET A 283 16.27 -14.01 -13.27
N PRO A 284 15.31 -14.94 -13.41
CA PRO A 284 15.51 -16.28 -12.93
C PRO A 284 16.70 -16.86 -13.70
N THR A 285 17.83 -17.03 -13.03
CA THR A 285 18.98 -17.73 -13.59
C THR A 285 18.56 -19.17 -13.81
N GLY A 286 18.15 -19.48 -15.04
CA GLY A 286 18.05 -20.81 -15.61
C GLY A 286 17.64 -21.90 -14.63
N GLY A 287 16.40 -21.84 -14.15
CA GLY A 287 15.75 -22.97 -13.49
C GLY A 287 14.85 -23.65 -14.51
N HIS A 288 15.29 -24.77 -15.07
CA HIS A 288 14.38 -25.70 -15.74
C HIS A 288 13.24 -26.00 -14.77
N SER A 289 12.03 -25.54 -15.11
CA SER A 289 10.81 -26.02 -14.47
C SER A 289 10.69 -27.50 -14.84
N GLU A 290 11.11 -28.40 -13.97
CA GLU A 290 10.59 -29.76 -13.97
C GLU A 290 9.08 -29.67 -13.75
N LEU A 291 8.37 -29.57 -14.86
CA LEU A 291 7.04 -30.07 -15.18
C LEU A 291 6.63 -29.63 -16.59
N CYS A 292 7.60 -29.25 -17.43
CA CYS A 292 7.81 -29.61 -18.84
C CYS A 292 9.33 -29.59 -19.08
#